data_AF-A0A2H3GN76-F1
#
_entry.id   AF-A0A2H3GN76-F1
#
_cell.length_a   1.000
_cell.length_b   1.000
_cell.length_c   1.000
_cell.angle_alpha   90.00
_cell.angle_beta   90.00
_cell.angle_gamma   90.00
#
_symmetry.space_group_name_H-M   'P 1'
#
loop_
_entity.id
_entity.type
_entity.pdbx_description
1 polymer ?
#
loop_
_entity_poly.entity_id
_entity_poly.type
_entity_poly.pdbx_seq_one_letter_code
_entity_poly.pdbx_strand_id
1 'polypeptide(L)'
;MDRNPIPRQARRPKMTRSARVPGKRPRSEFETHHVQENDPAPTIPSSPSVRRATRLIKTKECLACGEDFPQSSMIFAPCSHLFCKPCADNLVSLAMRDEAYFPARCCDTMIPVTLSNGFSNEVVIQYNAKAVEFAIPSLGRVYCSSEICATFIPPTQIDSGIGHCKRCLTDTCIACKAKAHEGVCGHKDEDVQGVLRLAQGTGWKRCSKCGHVIEKSMGCDHMVCLCGHRFCYACGKDAGKCACDEVPVDVPMPPHAANPPCNNHRWGRILQPENCEDCGKAVQGYNIFICRGCAHIACLACRRRL
;
A
#
# COMPACT_ATOMS: atom_id res chain seq x y z
N MET A 1 58.59 2.43 25.39
CA MET A 1 57.78 2.92 26.52
C MET A 1 57.18 4.22 26.01
N ASP A 2 55.90 4.30 25.66
CA ASP A 2 54.75 4.09 26.53
C ASP A 2 53.50 3.60 25.80
N ARG A 3 52.61 3.02 26.59
CA ARG A 3 51.44 2.22 26.22
C ARG A 3 50.29 3.09 25.71
N ASN A 4 49.66 2.64 24.63
CA ASN A 4 48.39 3.12 24.12
C ASN A 4 47.25 2.84 25.13
N PRO A 5 46.43 3.81 25.57
CA PRO A 5 45.30 3.54 26.47
C PRO A 5 44.08 3.00 25.70
N ILE A 6 43.59 1.84 26.14
CA ILE A 6 42.39 1.16 25.65
C ILE A 6 41.13 1.98 26.03
N PRO A 7 40.18 2.26 25.13
CA PRO A 7 38.93 2.93 25.49
C PRO A 7 38.02 1.98 26.29
N ARG A 8 37.61 2.43 27.49
CA ARG A 8 36.71 1.72 28.40
C ARG A 8 35.30 1.63 27.80
N GLN A 9 34.78 0.42 27.71
CA GLN A 9 33.40 0.12 27.33
C GLN A 9 32.40 0.78 28.30
N ALA A 10 31.48 1.60 27.76
CA ALA A 10 30.38 2.18 28.52
C ALA A 10 29.33 1.10 28.86
N ARG A 11 29.02 0.96 30.15
CA ARG A 11 28.05 -0.01 30.67
C ARG A 11 26.63 0.43 30.29
N ARG A 12 25.87 -0.47 29.65
CA ARG A 12 24.44 -0.31 29.36
C ARG A 12 23.61 -0.28 30.65
N PRO A 13 22.62 0.63 30.80
CA PRO A 13 21.65 0.56 31.89
C PRO A 13 20.74 -0.67 31.76
N LYS A 14 20.61 -1.45 32.83
CA LYS A 14 19.71 -2.61 32.92
C LYS A 14 18.27 -2.10 33.06
N MET A 15 17.39 -2.42 32.12
CA MET A 15 15.96 -2.21 32.24
C MET A 15 15.38 -3.16 33.30
N THR A 16 14.82 -2.60 34.37
CA THR A 16 14.10 -3.33 35.41
C THR A 16 12.69 -3.67 34.93
N ARG A 17 12.30 -4.94 35.10
CA ARG A 17 10.95 -5.45 34.80
C ARG A 17 9.98 -4.85 35.82
N SER A 18 8.96 -4.12 35.36
CA SER A 18 7.85 -3.68 36.22
C SER A 18 6.55 -4.39 35.89
N ALA A 19 5.98 -4.96 36.95
CA ALA A 19 4.58 -5.26 37.26
C ALA A 19 3.68 -5.97 36.24
N ARG A 20 3.38 -7.22 36.60
CA ARG A 20 2.28 -8.09 36.17
C ARG A 20 0.92 -7.47 36.55
N VAL A 21 -0.02 -7.32 35.61
CA VAL A 21 -1.45 -7.10 35.91
C VAL A 21 -2.22 -8.40 35.61
N PRO A 22 -3.10 -8.90 36.50
CA PRO A 22 -3.74 -10.21 36.34
C PRO A 22 -5.06 -10.16 35.53
N GLY A 23 -5.12 -11.01 34.50
CA GLY A 23 -6.24 -11.89 34.15
C GLY A 23 -7.61 -11.31 33.73
N LYS A 24 -8.11 -11.79 32.57
CA LYS A 24 -9.36 -12.57 32.50
C LYS A 24 -9.50 -13.32 31.16
N ARG A 25 -10.17 -14.47 31.27
CA ARG A 25 -10.18 -15.67 30.41
C ARG A 25 -11.08 -15.55 29.16
N PRO A 26 -10.91 -16.46 28.18
CA PRO A 26 -11.74 -16.51 26.99
C PRO A 26 -13.17 -16.98 27.30
N ARG A 27 -14.11 -16.57 26.43
CA ARG A 27 -15.53 -16.87 26.51
C ARG A 27 -15.85 -18.18 25.78
N SER A 28 -15.93 -19.28 26.52
CA SER A 28 -16.66 -20.47 26.10
C SER A 28 -17.22 -21.16 27.32
N GLU A 29 -18.55 -21.19 27.43
CA GLU A 29 -19.39 -22.31 27.87
C GLU A 29 -20.74 -21.77 28.33
N PHE A 30 -21.73 -22.01 27.46
CA PHE A 30 -23.13 -22.11 27.81
C PHE A 30 -23.28 -23.36 28.66
N GLU A 31 -23.75 -23.24 29.91
CA GLU A 31 -24.54 -24.32 30.50
C GLU A 31 -25.47 -23.80 31.59
N THR A 32 -26.73 -24.16 31.42
CA THR A 32 -27.91 -23.90 32.24
C THR A 32 -27.91 -24.81 33.46
N HIS A 33 -27.96 -24.26 34.68
CA HIS A 33 -28.40 -25.05 35.85
C HIS A 33 -29.28 -24.26 36.82
N HIS A 34 -30.52 -24.76 36.88
CA HIS A 34 -31.53 -24.86 37.94
C HIS A 34 -31.38 -24.12 39.28
N VAL A 35 -32.56 -23.64 39.73
CA VAL A 35 -32.90 -22.93 40.98
C VAL A 35 -32.79 -23.83 42.22
N GLN A 36 -32.40 -23.26 43.37
CA GLN A 36 -33.01 -23.53 44.67
C GLN A 36 -32.82 -22.34 45.63
N GLU A 37 -33.95 -21.84 46.16
CA GLU A 37 -34.09 -20.76 47.15
C GLU A 37 -33.55 -21.16 48.54
N ASN A 38 -33.13 -20.17 49.35
CA ASN A 38 -33.47 -20.01 50.79
C ASN A 38 -32.81 -18.75 51.41
N ASP A 39 -33.66 -17.78 51.83
CA ASP A 39 -33.53 -16.74 52.90
C ASP A 39 -32.54 -15.52 52.76
N PRO A 40 -32.75 -14.40 53.51
CA PRO A 40 -33.76 -13.35 53.33
C PRO A 40 -33.16 -11.94 53.07
N ALA A 41 -34.00 -10.99 52.65
CA ALA A 41 -33.65 -9.65 52.15
C ALA A 41 -33.05 -8.67 53.18
N PRO A 42 -32.16 -7.73 52.76
CA PRO A 42 -32.04 -6.43 53.40
C PRO A 42 -32.80 -5.37 52.58
N THR A 43 -33.77 -4.75 53.24
CA THR A 43 -34.57 -3.60 52.78
C THR A 43 -33.67 -2.41 52.50
N ILE A 44 -33.59 -1.97 51.24
CA ILE A 44 -33.02 -0.67 50.86
C ILE A 44 -34.18 0.21 50.37
N PRO A 45 -34.38 1.43 50.91
CA PRO A 45 -35.52 2.26 50.57
C PRO A 45 -35.44 2.68 49.10
N SER A 46 -36.43 2.27 48.32
CA SER A 46 -36.63 2.68 46.94
C SER A 46 -37.00 4.18 46.89
N SER A 47 -36.00 5.03 46.68
CA SER A 47 -36.23 6.44 46.34
C SER A 47 -36.50 6.58 44.83
N PRO A 48 -37.50 7.36 44.38
CA PRO A 48 -37.96 7.36 42.97
C PRO A 48 -37.06 8.11 41.97
N SER A 49 -35.89 8.60 42.38
CA SER A 49 -35.22 9.71 41.68
C SER A 49 -33.96 9.36 40.87
N VAL A 50 -33.69 8.09 40.57
CA VAL A 50 -32.62 7.75 39.60
C VAL A 50 -33.20 7.01 38.41
N ARG A 51 -33.99 7.74 37.59
CA ARG A 51 -34.11 7.39 36.17
C ARG A 51 -32.75 7.63 35.54
N ARG A 52 -31.84 6.66 35.69
CA ARG A 52 -30.57 6.61 34.99
C ARG A 52 -30.90 6.51 33.51
N ALA A 53 -30.89 7.64 32.81
CA ALA A 53 -30.87 7.68 31.36
C ALA A 53 -29.50 7.16 30.92
N THR A 54 -29.31 5.84 30.98
CA THR A 54 -28.18 5.17 30.36
C THR A 54 -28.39 5.30 28.85
N ARG A 55 -27.90 6.40 28.26
CA ARG A 55 -27.76 6.52 26.81
C ARG A 55 -26.93 5.31 26.39
N LEU A 56 -27.57 4.34 25.75
CA LEU A 56 -26.88 3.22 25.13
C LEU A 56 -25.92 3.81 24.09
N ILE A 57 -24.62 3.77 24.37
CA ILE A 57 -23.59 4.21 23.43
C ILE A 57 -23.64 3.22 22.27
N LYS A 58 -24.07 3.70 21.10
CA LYS A 58 -24.11 2.88 19.89
C LYS A 58 -22.69 2.55 19.47
N THR A 59 -22.33 1.27 19.51
CA THR A 59 -21.03 0.77 19.06
C THR A 59 -21.11 0.18 17.66
N LYS A 60 -19.98 0.14 16.98
CA LYS A 60 -19.80 -0.47 15.67
C LYS A 60 -18.42 -1.14 15.58
N GLU A 61 -18.35 -2.22 14.82
CA GLU A 61 -17.13 -2.96 14.56
C GLU A 61 -16.19 -2.18 13.61
N CYS A 62 -14.91 -2.15 13.93
CA CYS A 62 -13.86 -1.63 13.07
C CYS A 62 -13.50 -2.63 11.97
N LEU A 63 -13.53 -2.22 10.70
CA LEU A 63 -13.20 -3.10 9.57
C LEU A 63 -11.78 -3.69 9.63
N ALA A 64 -10.83 -2.97 10.23
CA ALA A 64 -9.42 -3.35 10.21
C ALA A 64 -9.01 -4.28 11.36
N CYS A 65 -9.55 -4.07 12.58
CA CYS A 65 -9.18 -4.88 13.75
C CYS A 65 -10.30 -5.80 14.26
N GLY A 66 -11.53 -5.64 13.79
CA GLY A 66 -12.68 -6.45 14.22
C GLY A 66 -13.18 -6.16 15.63
N GLU A 67 -12.72 -5.09 16.28
CA GLU A 67 -13.16 -4.68 17.62
C GLU A 67 -14.26 -3.62 17.56
N ASP A 68 -15.14 -3.60 18.57
CA ASP A 68 -16.24 -2.64 18.69
C ASP A 68 -15.80 -1.32 19.35
N PHE A 69 -16.16 -0.19 18.73
CA PHE A 69 -15.89 1.15 19.25
C PHE A 69 -17.15 2.02 19.25
N PRO A 70 -17.22 3.08 20.09
CA PRO A 70 -18.30 4.06 20.01
C PRO A 70 -18.37 4.67 18.61
N GLN A 71 -19.53 4.58 17.95
CA GLN A 71 -19.70 5.03 16.57
C GLN A 71 -19.33 6.52 16.40
N SER A 72 -19.54 7.34 17.44
CA SER A 72 -19.21 8.77 17.44
C SER A 72 -17.72 9.08 17.40
N SER A 73 -16.85 8.12 17.71
CA SER A 73 -15.38 8.28 17.71
C SER A 73 -14.69 7.54 16.57
N MET A 74 -15.45 6.93 15.66
CA MET A 74 -14.91 6.18 14.52
C MET A 74 -14.77 7.08 13.29
N ILE A 75 -13.81 6.75 12.45
CA ILE A 75 -13.56 7.40 11.17
C ILE A 75 -14.46 6.75 10.12
N PHE A 76 -15.13 7.58 9.32
CA PHE A 76 -16.04 7.12 8.28
C PHE A 76 -15.36 7.16 6.91
N ALA A 77 -15.44 6.04 6.18
CA ALA A 77 -15.11 6.00 4.77
C ALA A 77 -16.38 6.20 3.92
N PRO A 78 -16.31 6.89 2.77
CA PRO A 78 -17.48 7.10 1.91
C PRO A 78 -18.19 5.82 1.45
N CYS A 79 -17.47 4.69 1.40
CA CYS A 79 -18.03 3.36 1.14
C CYS A 79 -18.80 2.74 2.33
N SER A 80 -19.17 3.52 3.35
CA SER A 80 -19.90 3.10 4.57
C SER A 80 -19.14 2.20 5.55
N HIS A 81 -17.85 1.96 5.33
CA HIS A 81 -17.00 1.27 6.29
C HIS A 81 -16.53 2.20 7.40
N LEU A 82 -16.34 1.63 8.59
CA LEU A 82 -15.93 2.34 9.80
C LEU A 82 -14.58 1.82 10.30
N PHE A 83 -13.75 2.73 10.76
CA PHE A 83 -12.44 2.44 11.33
C PHE A 83 -12.31 3.05 12.71
N CYS A 84 -11.75 2.32 13.66
CA CYS A 84 -11.27 2.95 14.88
C CYS A 84 -10.13 3.92 14.56
N LYS A 85 -9.96 4.95 15.39
CA LYS A 85 -8.95 5.99 15.14
C LYS A 85 -7.53 5.45 14.92
N PRO A 86 -7.00 4.51 15.73
CA PRO A 86 -5.67 3.94 15.50
C PRO A 86 -5.52 3.25 14.15
N CYS A 87 -6.53 2.47 13.72
CA CYS A 87 -6.48 1.79 12.43
C CYS A 87 -6.54 2.77 11.26
N ALA A 88 -7.35 3.81 11.35
CA ALA A 88 -7.41 4.86 10.34
C ALA A 88 -6.10 5.66 10.26
N ASP A 89 -5.54 6.06 11.39
CA ASP A 89 -4.27 6.79 11.45
C ASP A 89 -3.12 5.92 10.87
N ASN A 90 -3.13 4.61 11.11
CA ASN A 90 -2.18 3.67 10.49
C ASN A 90 -2.37 3.54 8.98
N LEU A 91 -3.62 3.45 8.49
CA LEU A 91 -3.93 3.41 7.07
C LEU A 91 -3.42 4.67 6.35
N VAL A 92 -3.67 5.84 6.94
CA VAL A 92 -3.17 7.12 6.42
C VAL A 92 -1.64 7.17 6.47
N SER A 93 -1.03 6.68 7.55
CA SER A 93 0.43 6.61 7.67
C SER A 93 1.09 5.71 6.62
N LEU A 94 0.46 4.60 6.25
CA LEU A 94 0.92 3.74 5.16
C LEU A 94 0.83 4.47 3.82
N ALA A 95 -0.30 5.14 3.54
CA ALA A 95 -0.47 5.94 2.33
C ALA A 95 0.56 7.08 2.23
N MET A 96 0.95 7.70 3.34
CA MET A 96 1.98 8.75 3.36
C MET A 96 3.41 8.23 3.13
N ARG A 97 3.68 6.95 3.40
CA ARG A 97 5.02 6.34 3.27
C ARG A 97 5.26 5.81 1.86
N ASP A 98 4.24 5.26 1.23
CA ASP A 98 4.35 4.62 -0.07
C ASP A 98 3.26 5.14 -1.01
N GLU A 99 3.72 5.77 -2.07
CA GLU A 99 2.93 6.40 -3.12
C GLU A 99 1.96 5.43 -3.79
N ALA A 100 2.27 4.13 -3.83
CA ALA A 100 1.36 3.11 -4.37
C ALA A 100 0.04 3.00 -3.59
N TYR A 101 0.07 3.31 -2.29
CA TYR A 101 -1.11 3.32 -1.42
C TYR A 101 -1.70 4.72 -1.26
N PHE A 102 -1.15 5.74 -1.92
CA PHE A 102 -1.69 7.09 -1.91
C PHE A 102 -2.71 7.28 -3.05
N PRO A 103 -3.85 7.95 -2.81
CA PRO A 103 -4.36 8.42 -1.52
C PRO A 103 -4.88 7.27 -0.63
N ALA A 104 -5.03 7.54 0.67
CA ALA A 104 -5.67 6.62 1.60
C ALA A 104 -7.08 6.26 1.12
N ARG A 105 -7.31 4.96 0.90
CA ARG A 105 -8.53 4.42 0.29
C ARG A 105 -9.14 3.33 1.16
N CYS A 106 -10.46 3.20 1.07
CA CYS A 106 -11.20 2.02 1.46
C CYS A 106 -12.03 1.56 0.27
N CYS A 107 -11.94 0.27 -0.06
CA CYS A 107 -12.41 -0.25 -1.34
C CYS A 107 -11.80 0.58 -2.47
N ASP A 108 -12.62 1.17 -3.34
CA ASP A 108 -12.17 2.04 -4.44
C ASP A 108 -12.44 3.53 -4.16
N THR A 109 -12.73 3.89 -2.90
CA THR A 109 -13.08 5.27 -2.50
C THR A 109 -12.01 5.88 -1.61
N MET A 110 -11.64 7.14 -1.89
CA MET A 110 -10.73 7.90 -1.06
C MET A 110 -11.37 8.20 0.30
N ILE A 111 -10.62 8.00 1.38
CA ILE A 111 -11.02 8.41 2.72
C ILE A 111 -10.65 9.90 2.88
N PRO A 112 -11.60 10.79 3.20
CA PRO A 112 -11.29 12.19 3.47
C PRO A 112 -10.44 12.31 4.73
N VAL A 113 -9.17 12.68 4.58
CA VAL A 113 -8.25 12.96 5.70
C VAL A 113 -8.43 14.41 6.13
N THR A 114 -9.50 14.66 6.89
CA THR A 114 -9.88 16.01 7.36
C THR A 114 -10.15 16.02 8.86
N LEU A 115 -10.10 17.22 9.47
CA LEU A 115 -10.48 17.42 10.87
C LEU A 115 -11.94 16.99 11.13
N SER A 116 -12.85 17.28 10.19
CA SER A 116 -14.26 16.92 10.28
C SER A 116 -14.50 15.41 10.27
N ASN A 117 -13.57 14.63 9.72
CA ASN A 117 -13.65 13.17 9.73
C ASN A 117 -12.91 12.53 10.91
N GLY A 118 -12.45 13.31 11.90
CA GLY A 118 -11.84 12.80 13.14
C GLY A 118 -10.32 12.62 13.12
N PHE A 119 -9.63 13.10 12.08
CA PHE A 119 -8.17 13.13 12.04
C PHE A 119 -7.60 14.32 12.84
N SER A 120 -6.39 14.16 13.37
CA SER A 120 -5.71 15.26 14.07
C SER A 120 -5.19 16.30 13.07
N ASN A 121 -5.03 17.53 13.52
CA ASN A 121 -4.49 18.61 12.70
C ASN A 121 -3.10 18.25 12.12
N GLU A 122 -2.24 17.65 12.95
CA GLU A 122 -0.93 17.17 12.52
C GLU A 122 -1.02 16.17 11.35
N VAL A 123 -1.89 15.15 11.45
CA VAL A 123 -2.07 14.14 10.39
C VAL A 123 -2.56 14.80 9.10
N VAL A 124 -3.52 15.72 9.20
CA VAL A 124 -4.08 16.43 8.02
C VAL A 124 -2.99 17.27 7.33
N ILE A 125 -2.18 18.01 8.09
CA ILE A 125 -1.08 18.82 7.53
C ILE A 125 -0.06 17.93 6.83
N GLN A 126 0.39 16.85 7.47
CA GLN A 126 1.38 15.93 6.89
C GLN A 126 0.84 15.25 5.63
N TYR A 127 -0.42 14.83 5.66
CA TYR A 127 -1.07 14.18 4.51
C TYR A 127 -1.18 15.13 3.31
N ASN A 128 -1.55 16.39 3.53
CA ASN A 128 -1.62 17.40 2.48
C ASN A 128 -0.22 17.74 1.92
N ALA A 129 0.80 17.81 2.78
CA ALA A 129 2.18 17.98 2.32
C ALA A 129 2.63 16.81 1.43
N LYS A 130 2.27 15.57 1.79
CA LYS A 130 2.52 14.38 0.97
C LYS A 130 1.73 14.37 -0.34
N ALA A 131 0.50 14.90 -0.35
CA ALA A 131 -0.28 15.07 -1.59
C ALA A 131 0.46 15.96 -2.59
N VAL A 132 1.06 17.06 -2.13
CA VAL A 132 1.87 17.96 -2.98
C VAL A 132 3.14 17.27 -3.46
N GLU A 133 3.84 16.54 -2.58
CA GLU A 133 5.04 15.77 -2.95
C GLU A 133 4.74 14.73 -4.04
N PHE A 134 3.68 13.93 -3.85
CA PHE A 134 3.32 12.85 -4.77
C PHE A 134 2.67 13.33 -6.07
N ALA A 135 2.11 14.54 -6.10
CA ALA A 135 1.64 15.15 -7.35
C ALA A 135 2.78 15.42 -8.35
N ILE A 136 4.03 15.48 -7.89
CA ILE A 136 5.22 15.68 -8.72
C ILE A 136 5.85 14.31 -9.02
N PRO A 137 6.18 13.98 -10.28
CA PRO A 137 6.90 12.74 -10.60
C PRO A 137 8.21 12.62 -9.81
N SER A 138 8.60 11.41 -9.42
CA SER A 138 9.73 11.18 -8.51
C SER A 138 11.05 11.81 -8.98
N LEU A 139 11.33 11.82 -10.28
CA LEU A 139 12.53 12.50 -10.81
C LEU A 139 12.47 14.03 -10.72
N GLY A 140 11.28 14.63 -10.72
CA GLY A 140 11.07 16.06 -10.58
C GLY A 140 11.05 16.55 -9.13
N ARG A 141 10.99 15.65 -8.15
CA ARG A 141 11.01 16.02 -6.73
C ARG A 141 12.40 16.50 -6.31
N VAL A 142 12.40 17.57 -5.52
CA VAL A 142 13.59 18.15 -4.89
C VAL A 142 13.51 17.89 -3.39
N TYR A 143 14.58 17.31 -2.84
CA TYR A 143 14.73 17.07 -1.41
C TYR A 143 15.95 17.82 -0.91
N CYS A 144 15.92 18.26 0.34
CA CYS A 144 17.05 18.91 0.97
C CYS A 144 18.31 18.04 0.89
N SER A 145 19.40 18.61 0.37
CA SER A 145 20.68 17.93 0.19
C SER A 145 21.38 17.52 1.50
N SER A 146 20.92 18.01 2.65
CA SER A 146 21.41 17.56 3.96
C SER A 146 20.88 16.16 4.24
N GLU A 147 21.78 15.18 4.40
CA GLU A 147 21.43 13.77 4.66
C GLU A 147 20.62 13.57 5.95
N ILE A 148 20.85 14.41 6.97
CA ILE A 148 20.08 14.41 8.22
C ILE A 148 18.68 14.97 7.96
N CYS A 149 18.56 15.92 7.03
CA CYS A 149 17.30 16.57 6.74
C CYS A 149 16.45 15.77 5.74
N ALA A 150 16.88 15.70 4.49
CA ALA A 150 16.18 15.01 3.40
C ALA A 150 14.68 15.40 3.24
N THR A 151 14.27 16.57 3.74
CA THR A 151 12.87 17.03 3.61
C THR A 151 12.58 17.45 2.19
N PHE A 152 11.40 17.07 1.69
CA PHE A 152 10.87 17.54 0.42
C PHE A 152 10.77 19.07 0.40
N ILE A 153 11.30 19.69 -0.66
CA ILE A 153 11.26 21.13 -0.89
C ILE A 153 10.15 21.38 -1.93
N PRO A 154 9.01 21.98 -1.54
CA PRO A 154 7.92 22.23 -2.48
C PRO A 154 8.32 23.29 -3.51
N PRO A 155 7.68 23.30 -4.69
CA PRO A 155 7.98 24.27 -5.75
C PRO A 155 7.89 25.74 -5.32
N THR A 156 7.06 26.06 -4.32
CA THR A 156 6.94 27.41 -3.75
C THR A 156 8.17 27.88 -2.96
N GLN A 157 9.13 26.98 -2.72
CA GLN A 157 10.41 27.26 -2.05
C GLN A 157 11.58 27.15 -3.03
N ILE A 158 11.30 27.12 -4.33
CA ILE A 158 12.32 27.06 -5.38
C ILE A 158 12.36 28.40 -6.10
N ASP A 159 13.53 29.01 -6.15
CA ASP A 159 13.79 30.21 -6.93
C ASP A 159 15.16 30.11 -7.61
N SER A 160 15.28 30.63 -8.83
CA SER A 160 16.55 30.75 -9.56
C SER A 160 17.38 29.44 -9.63
N GLY A 161 16.72 28.28 -9.71
CA GLY A 161 17.38 26.98 -9.78
C GLY A 161 17.84 26.41 -8.42
N ILE A 162 17.44 27.05 -7.33
CA ILE A 162 17.81 26.69 -5.96
C ILE A 162 16.55 26.40 -5.15
N GLY A 163 16.52 25.25 -4.47
CA GLY A 163 15.50 24.89 -3.50
C GLY A 163 15.93 25.28 -2.09
N HIS A 164 15.15 26.12 -1.41
CA HIS A 164 15.44 26.66 -0.09
C HIS A 164 14.74 25.84 1.00
N CYS A 165 15.47 25.04 1.77
CA CYS A 165 14.87 24.22 2.81
C CYS A 165 14.48 25.05 4.04
N LYS A 166 13.19 25.27 4.28
CA LYS A 166 12.72 25.99 5.48
C LYS A 166 12.96 25.28 6.82
N ARG A 167 13.33 23.99 6.82
CA ARG A 167 13.53 23.21 8.05
C ARG A 167 14.94 23.34 8.63
N CYS A 168 15.96 23.28 7.77
CA CYS A 168 17.37 23.36 8.19
C CYS A 168 18.16 24.46 7.48
N LEU A 169 17.48 25.30 6.69
CA LEU A 169 18.06 26.44 5.96
C LEU A 169 19.16 26.07 4.96
N THR A 170 19.22 24.79 4.57
CA THR A 170 20.17 24.32 3.55
C THR A 170 19.58 24.52 2.16
N ASP A 171 20.35 25.16 1.29
CA ASP A 171 20.00 25.35 -0.11
C ASP A 171 20.47 24.18 -0.97
N THR A 172 19.61 23.75 -1.88
CA THR A 172 19.82 22.59 -2.76
C THR A 172 19.76 23.02 -4.21
N CYS A 173 20.75 22.66 -5.01
CA CYS A 173 20.68 22.85 -6.47
C CYS A 173 19.64 21.89 -7.05
N ILE A 174 18.64 22.41 -7.79
CA ILE A 174 17.57 21.55 -8.33
C ILE A 174 18.05 20.66 -9.48
N ALA A 175 19.13 21.04 -10.17
CA ALA A 175 19.65 20.33 -11.32
C ALA A 175 20.43 19.06 -10.92
N CYS A 176 21.40 19.20 -10.02
CA CYS A 176 22.21 18.07 -9.55
C CYS A 176 21.71 17.44 -8.24
N LYS A 177 20.72 18.06 -7.57
CA LYS A 177 20.16 17.66 -6.28
C LYS A 177 21.17 17.64 -5.11
N ALA A 178 22.37 18.20 -5.32
CA ALA A 178 23.38 18.40 -4.28
C ALA A 178 23.21 19.76 -3.58
N LYS A 179 24.09 20.05 -2.62
CA LYS A 179 24.15 21.37 -1.97
C LYS A 179 24.29 22.46 -3.04
N ALA A 180 23.58 23.58 -2.86
CA ALA A 180 23.67 24.72 -3.76
C ALA A 180 25.13 25.16 -3.95
N HIS A 181 25.47 25.46 -5.18
CA HIS A 181 26.82 25.81 -5.61
C HIS A 181 26.74 26.82 -6.76
N GLU A 182 27.84 27.55 -6.96
CA GLU A 182 28.01 28.41 -8.13
C GLU A 182 28.62 27.60 -9.30
N GLY A 183 28.42 28.07 -10.52
CA GLY A 183 28.95 27.42 -11.72
C GLY A 183 28.21 26.15 -12.14
N VAL A 184 28.82 25.40 -13.06
CA VAL A 184 28.24 24.19 -13.67
C VAL A 184 28.25 23.03 -12.66
N CYS A 185 27.19 22.22 -12.65
CA CYS A 185 27.11 21.04 -11.79
C CYS A 185 28.26 20.06 -12.08
N GLY A 186 29.05 19.76 -11.05
CA GLY A 186 30.14 18.79 -11.13
C GLY A 186 29.58 17.37 -11.11
N HIS A 187 29.26 16.81 -12.28
CA HIS A 187 28.95 15.39 -12.41
C HIS A 187 30.24 14.60 -12.66
N LYS A 188 30.42 13.47 -11.96
CA LYS A 188 31.46 12.49 -12.32
C LYS A 188 30.97 11.73 -13.55
N ASP A 189 31.42 12.16 -14.73
CA ASP A 189 30.99 11.60 -16.02
C ASP A 189 31.28 10.09 -16.16
N GLU A 190 32.26 9.54 -15.44
CA GLU A 190 32.65 8.13 -15.55
C GLU A 190 31.53 7.15 -15.19
N ASP A 191 30.76 7.44 -14.13
CA ASP A 191 29.67 6.57 -13.68
C ASP A 191 28.50 6.59 -14.68
N VAL A 192 28.20 7.77 -15.24
CA VAL A 192 27.15 7.94 -16.25
C VAL A 192 27.51 7.17 -17.53
N GLN A 193 28.76 7.27 -17.99
CA GLN A 193 29.22 6.54 -19.17
C GLN A 193 29.25 5.02 -18.96
N GLY A 194 29.52 4.54 -17.73
CA GLY A 194 29.40 3.13 -17.36
C GLY A 194 27.97 2.60 -17.55
N VAL A 195 26.98 3.31 -17.00
CA VAL A 195 25.56 2.93 -17.11
C VAL A 195 25.08 2.98 -18.56
N LEU A 196 25.50 3.99 -19.34
CA LEU A 196 25.12 4.10 -20.75
C LEU A 196 25.69 2.96 -21.60
N ARG A 197 26.93 2.52 -21.36
CA ARG A 197 27.52 1.36 -22.04
C ARG A 197 26.80 0.07 -21.68
N LEU A 198 26.46 -0.13 -20.41
CA LEU A 198 25.67 -1.29 -19.98
C LEU A 198 24.31 -1.31 -20.68
N ALA A 199 23.63 -0.16 -20.72
CA ALA A 199 22.33 -0.02 -21.38
C ALA A 199 22.37 -0.39 -22.87
N GLN A 200 23.44 -0.02 -23.57
CA GLN A 200 23.64 -0.40 -24.98
C GLN A 200 23.83 -1.91 -25.14
N GLY A 201 24.55 -2.57 -24.23
CA GLY A 201 24.80 -4.01 -24.28
C GLY A 201 23.60 -4.88 -23.90
N THR A 202 22.72 -4.39 -23.01
CA THR A 202 21.53 -5.13 -22.54
C THR A 202 20.25 -4.78 -23.29
N GLY A 203 20.26 -3.73 -24.12
CA GLY A 203 19.07 -3.24 -24.84
C GLY A 203 18.14 -2.37 -23.98
N TRP A 204 18.60 -1.89 -22.81
CA TRP A 204 17.85 -0.94 -22.00
C TRP A 204 17.62 0.38 -22.76
N LYS A 205 16.45 0.99 -22.58
CA LYS A 205 16.05 2.18 -23.34
C LYS A 205 16.18 3.44 -22.50
N ARG A 206 16.49 4.55 -23.16
CA ARG A 206 16.49 5.87 -22.52
C ARG A 206 15.16 6.56 -22.72
N CYS A 207 14.64 7.18 -21.67
CA CYS A 207 13.48 8.07 -21.78
C CYS A 207 13.82 9.25 -22.70
N SER A 208 13.00 9.49 -23.72
CA SER A 208 13.19 10.58 -24.68
C SER A 208 13.05 11.97 -24.06
N LYS A 209 12.34 12.10 -22.92
CA LYS A 209 12.14 13.37 -22.21
C LYS A 209 13.24 13.69 -21.20
N CYS A 210 13.62 12.73 -20.35
CA CYS A 210 14.56 12.99 -19.24
C CYS A 210 15.90 12.27 -19.37
N GLY A 211 16.10 11.46 -20.42
CA GLY A 211 17.35 10.76 -20.69
C GLY A 211 17.70 9.62 -19.72
N HIS A 212 16.88 9.35 -18.70
CA HIS A 212 17.09 8.24 -17.77
C HIS A 212 17.01 6.89 -18.49
N VAL A 213 17.93 5.99 -18.13
CA VAL A 213 17.92 4.60 -18.59
C VAL A 213 16.84 3.84 -17.83
N ILE A 214 16.07 3.04 -18.57
CA ILE A 214 14.95 2.26 -18.08
C ILE A 214 15.23 0.81 -18.48
N GLU A 215 15.28 -0.05 -17.48
CA GLU A 215 15.24 -1.50 -17.65
C GLU A 215 13.78 -1.97 -17.69
N LYS A 216 13.49 -2.91 -18.58
CA LYS A 216 12.21 -3.63 -18.62
C LYS A 216 12.49 -5.11 -18.45
N SER A 217 11.96 -5.71 -17.39
CA SER A 217 12.05 -7.15 -17.16
C SER A 217 10.98 -7.92 -17.93
N MET A 218 9.70 -7.54 -17.76
CA MET A 218 8.53 -8.15 -18.41
C MET A 218 7.38 -7.13 -18.51
N GLY A 219 6.31 -7.44 -19.27
CA GLY A 219 5.07 -6.66 -19.31
C GLY A 219 4.81 -5.89 -20.61
N CYS A 220 3.83 -4.98 -20.59
CA CYS A 220 3.43 -4.17 -21.74
C CYS A 220 4.55 -3.21 -22.20
N ASP A 221 4.62 -2.89 -23.50
CA ASP A 221 5.56 -1.88 -24.01
C ASP A 221 5.13 -0.45 -23.69
N HIS A 222 3.86 -0.20 -23.34
CA HIS A 222 3.40 1.11 -22.90
C HIS A 222 3.70 1.33 -21.42
N MET A 223 4.73 2.14 -21.15
CA MET A 223 5.26 2.37 -19.81
C MET A 223 5.23 3.85 -19.45
N VAL A 224 5.37 4.14 -18.15
CA VAL A 224 5.50 5.49 -17.62
C VAL A 224 6.87 5.63 -16.97
N CYS A 225 7.69 6.55 -17.46
CA CYS A 225 8.98 6.87 -16.86
C CYS A 225 8.78 7.55 -15.49
N LEU A 226 9.78 7.47 -14.60
CA LEU A 226 9.81 8.17 -13.31
C LEU A 226 9.73 9.72 -13.43
N CYS A 227 9.93 10.28 -14.62
CA CYS A 227 9.66 11.70 -14.91
C CYS A 227 8.18 11.99 -15.30
N GLY A 228 7.33 10.96 -15.34
CA GLY A 228 5.91 11.05 -15.75
C GLY A 228 5.67 10.85 -17.24
N HIS A 229 6.71 10.75 -18.08
CA HIS A 229 6.55 10.57 -19.52
C HIS A 229 5.99 9.18 -19.87
N ARG A 230 4.88 9.14 -20.61
CA ARG A 230 4.23 7.91 -21.10
C ARG A 230 4.72 7.60 -22.51
N PHE A 231 5.35 6.45 -22.71
CA PHE A 231 5.98 6.11 -23.99
C PHE A 231 5.94 4.60 -24.26
N CYS A 232 6.15 4.22 -25.51
CA CYS A 232 6.35 2.84 -25.93
C CYS A 232 7.83 2.46 -25.79
N TYR A 233 8.13 1.43 -25.01
CA TYR A 233 9.49 0.94 -24.80
C TYR A 233 10.12 0.35 -26.07
N ALA A 234 9.32 -0.29 -26.92
CA ALA A 234 9.80 -0.88 -28.16
C ALA A 234 10.32 0.18 -29.15
N CYS A 235 9.55 1.25 -29.38
CA CYS A 235 9.87 2.25 -30.41
C CYS A 235 10.27 3.64 -29.90
N GLY A 236 10.11 3.93 -28.61
CA GLY A 236 10.47 5.21 -27.98
C GLY A 236 9.49 6.37 -28.22
N LYS A 237 8.41 6.16 -28.98
CA LYS A 237 7.38 7.18 -29.25
C LYS A 237 6.42 7.36 -28.08
N ASP A 238 5.73 8.49 -28.02
CA ASP A 238 4.67 8.74 -27.02
C ASP A 238 3.63 7.61 -27.05
N ALA A 239 3.18 7.17 -25.87
CA ALA A 239 2.16 6.14 -25.77
C ALA A 239 0.87 6.59 -26.49
N GLY A 240 0.31 5.74 -27.35
CA GLY A 240 -0.83 6.07 -28.22
C GLY A 240 -0.46 6.72 -29.56
N LYS A 241 0.83 6.97 -29.84
CA LYS A 241 1.33 7.44 -31.15
C LYS A 241 2.22 6.42 -31.87
N CYS A 242 2.12 5.15 -31.50
CA CYS A 242 2.87 4.06 -32.10
C CYS A 242 1.95 2.91 -32.51
N ALA A 243 2.30 2.24 -33.60
CA ALA A 243 1.61 1.03 -34.08
C ALA A 243 2.10 -0.26 -33.39
N CYS A 244 2.78 -0.15 -32.25
CA CYS A 244 3.38 -1.31 -31.55
C CYS A 244 2.35 -2.21 -30.85
N ASP A 245 1.08 -1.81 -30.79
CA ASP A 245 -0.03 -2.65 -30.33
C ASP A 245 -0.62 -3.53 -31.45
N GLU A 246 -0.21 -3.34 -32.71
CA GLU A 246 -0.70 -4.17 -33.82
C GLU A 246 0.05 -5.50 -33.86
N VAL A 247 -0.25 -6.35 -32.88
CA VAL A 247 -0.05 -7.78 -33.02
C VAL A 247 -1.19 -8.29 -33.90
N PRO A 248 -0.92 -8.93 -35.05
CA PRO A 248 -1.96 -9.60 -35.82
C PRO A 248 -2.69 -10.57 -34.91
N VAL A 249 -4.00 -10.39 -34.75
CA VAL A 249 -4.87 -11.22 -33.91
C VAL A 249 -5.06 -12.66 -34.42
N ASP A 250 -4.36 -13.04 -35.50
CA ASP A 250 -4.47 -14.35 -36.15
C ASP A 250 -3.10 -15.02 -36.33
N VAL A 251 -2.30 -15.13 -35.26
CA VAL A 251 -1.22 -16.11 -35.24
C VAL A 251 -1.70 -17.31 -34.44
N PRO A 252 -2.03 -18.45 -35.08
CA PRO A 252 -2.32 -19.68 -34.36
C PRO A 252 -1.14 -20.01 -33.45
N MET A 253 -1.42 -20.07 -32.15
CA MET A 253 -0.46 -20.49 -31.14
C MET A 253 0.06 -21.88 -31.54
N PRO A 254 1.38 -22.11 -31.63
CA PRO A 254 1.91 -23.43 -31.98
C PRO A 254 1.39 -24.45 -30.96
N PRO A 255 1.03 -25.67 -31.39
CA PRO A 255 0.46 -26.67 -30.49
C PRO A 255 1.47 -26.95 -29.38
N HIS A 256 1.11 -26.58 -28.14
CA HIS A 256 1.86 -26.98 -26.97
C HIS A 256 1.91 -28.52 -26.94
N ALA A 257 3.11 -29.05 -27.12
CA ALA A 257 3.40 -30.45 -26.86
C ALA A 257 2.96 -30.78 -25.43
N ALA A 258 2.07 -31.78 -25.32
CA ALA A 258 1.63 -32.46 -24.10
C ALA A 258 1.52 -31.58 -22.85
N ASN A 259 0.32 -31.02 -22.62
CA ASN A 259 -0.01 -30.35 -21.35
C ASN A 259 0.35 -31.27 -20.17
N PRO A 260 1.24 -30.84 -19.24
CA PRO A 260 1.37 -31.52 -17.96
C PRO A 260 0.01 -31.49 -17.23
N PRO A 261 -0.28 -32.47 -16.34
CA PRO A 261 -1.55 -32.53 -15.64
C PRO A 261 -1.81 -31.21 -14.88
N CYS A 262 -3.01 -30.68 -15.03
CA CYS A 262 -3.35 -29.37 -14.48
C CYS A 262 -3.32 -29.40 -12.94
N ASN A 263 -2.35 -28.71 -12.33
CA ASN A 263 -2.12 -28.66 -10.87
C ASN A 263 -3.10 -27.73 -10.11
N ASN A 264 -4.40 -27.77 -10.42
CA ASN A 264 -5.49 -27.26 -9.57
C ASN A 264 -5.35 -25.78 -9.08
N HIS A 265 -4.71 -24.88 -9.85
CA HIS A 265 -4.52 -23.50 -9.44
C HIS A 265 -5.71 -22.60 -9.82
N ARG A 266 -6.51 -22.20 -8.81
CA ARG A 266 -7.62 -21.23 -8.85
C ARG A 266 -8.66 -21.47 -9.97
N TRP A 267 -9.76 -22.09 -9.58
CA TRP A 267 -10.92 -22.28 -10.45
C TRP A 267 -11.85 -21.06 -10.47
N GLY A 268 -12.11 -20.54 -11.67
CA GLY A 268 -13.21 -19.61 -11.93
C GLY A 268 -14.48 -20.39 -12.28
N ARG A 269 -15.64 -19.89 -11.89
CA ARG A 269 -16.94 -20.45 -12.31
C ARG A 269 -17.35 -19.83 -13.63
N ILE A 270 -17.72 -20.65 -14.61
CA ILE A 270 -18.31 -20.17 -15.85
C ILE A 270 -19.83 -20.08 -15.64
N LEU A 271 -20.44 -18.98 -16.10
CA LEU A 271 -21.87 -18.71 -15.95
C LEU A 271 -22.71 -19.24 -17.13
N GLN A 272 -22.05 -19.67 -18.21
CA GLN A 272 -22.66 -20.21 -19.41
C GLN A 272 -22.57 -21.75 -19.44
N PRO A 273 -23.53 -22.44 -20.08
CA PRO A 273 -23.50 -23.89 -20.23
C PRO A 273 -22.33 -24.29 -21.14
N GLU A 274 -21.47 -25.17 -20.64
CA GLU A 274 -20.30 -25.67 -21.36
C GLU A 274 -20.12 -27.18 -21.10
N ASN A 275 -19.38 -27.84 -21.99
CA ASN A 275 -19.06 -29.25 -21.85
C ASN A 275 -17.83 -29.45 -20.96
N CYS A 276 -17.88 -30.46 -20.08
CA CYS A 276 -16.74 -30.84 -19.27
C CYS A 276 -15.70 -31.60 -20.14
N GLU A 277 -14.45 -31.14 -20.15
CA GLU A 277 -13.36 -31.78 -20.92
C GLU A 277 -12.98 -33.15 -20.35
N ASP A 278 -13.23 -33.40 -19.05
CA ASP A 278 -12.88 -34.67 -18.39
C ASP A 278 -13.92 -35.78 -18.58
N CYS A 279 -15.21 -35.44 -18.67
CA CYS A 279 -16.29 -36.44 -18.75
C CYS A 279 -17.21 -36.29 -19.97
N GLY A 280 -16.96 -35.29 -20.82
CA GLY A 280 -17.74 -35.01 -22.03
C GLY A 280 -19.20 -34.59 -21.78
N LYS A 281 -19.64 -34.50 -20.53
CA LYS A 281 -21.03 -34.15 -20.20
C LYS A 281 -21.26 -32.65 -20.36
N ALA A 282 -22.33 -32.29 -21.05
CA ALA A 282 -22.87 -30.93 -21.06
C ALA A 282 -23.42 -30.62 -19.66
N VAL A 283 -22.89 -29.59 -19.02
CA VAL A 283 -23.32 -29.21 -17.67
C VAL A 283 -24.18 -27.96 -17.77
N GLN A 284 -25.43 -28.08 -17.35
CA GLN A 284 -26.34 -26.94 -17.31
C GLN A 284 -26.12 -26.11 -16.03
N GLY A 285 -26.08 -24.78 -16.19
CA GLY A 285 -25.97 -23.83 -15.09
C GLY A 285 -24.55 -23.69 -14.51
N TYR A 286 -24.49 -23.16 -13.28
CA TYR A 286 -23.28 -22.65 -12.62
C TYR A 286 -22.28 -23.71 -12.09
N ASN A 287 -22.29 -24.92 -12.67
CA ASN A 287 -21.53 -26.08 -12.17
C ASN A 287 -20.33 -26.46 -13.05
N ILE A 288 -19.95 -25.58 -13.99
CA ILE A 288 -18.76 -25.72 -14.82
C ILE A 288 -17.70 -24.68 -14.44
N PHE A 289 -16.45 -25.10 -14.38
CA PHE A 289 -15.33 -24.32 -13.86
C PHE A 289 -14.17 -24.31 -14.85
N ILE A 290 -13.47 -23.18 -14.93
CA ILE A 290 -12.26 -23.01 -15.72
C ILE A 290 -11.07 -22.77 -14.82
N CYS A 291 -9.98 -23.50 -15.03
CA CYS A 291 -8.72 -23.24 -14.33
C CYS A 291 -8.08 -21.97 -14.87
N ARG A 292 -7.78 -21.00 -13.99
CA ARG A 292 -7.14 -19.73 -14.40
C ARG A 292 -5.68 -19.88 -14.82
N GLY A 293 -5.04 -21.01 -14.50
CA GLY A 293 -3.65 -21.28 -14.87
C GLY A 293 -3.50 -22.04 -16.19
N CYS A 294 -4.38 -23.01 -16.46
CA CYS A 294 -4.24 -23.95 -17.59
C CYS A 294 -5.42 -23.89 -18.57
N ALA A 295 -6.43 -23.03 -18.33
CA ALA A 295 -7.68 -22.91 -19.09
C ALA A 295 -8.55 -24.19 -19.18
N HIS A 296 -8.16 -25.29 -18.52
CA HIS A 296 -8.93 -26.54 -18.47
C HIS A 296 -10.32 -26.34 -17.88
N ILE A 297 -11.32 -26.92 -18.54
CA ILE A 297 -12.74 -26.80 -18.19
C ILE A 297 -13.24 -28.12 -17.59
N ALA A 298 -13.58 -28.09 -16.31
CA ALA A 298 -14.06 -29.25 -15.57
C ALA A 298 -15.38 -28.97 -14.85
N CYS A 299 -16.26 -29.96 -14.80
CA CYS A 299 -17.46 -29.89 -13.97
C CYS A 299 -17.12 -30.02 -12.50
N LEU A 300 -18.02 -29.59 -11.62
CA LEU A 300 -17.83 -29.69 -10.16
C LEU A 300 -17.44 -31.10 -9.70
N ALA A 301 -18.00 -32.13 -10.33
CA ALA A 301 -17.72 -33.52 -10.00
C ALA A 301 -16.33 -33.98 -10.44
N CYS A 302 -15.89 -33.62 -11.64
CA CYS A 302 -14.56 -33.97 -12.15
C CYS A 302 -13.46 -33.18 -11.42
N ARG A 303 -13.69 -31.89 -11.17
CA ARG A 303 -12.80 -31.05 -10.35
C ARG A 303 -12.53 -31.64 -8.96
N ARG A 304 -13.53 -32.23 -8.30
CA ARG A 304 -13.37 -32.82 -6.95
C ARG A 304 -12.58 -34.12 -6.93
N ARG A 305 -12.32 -34.72 -8.10
CA ARG A 305 -11.58 -35.98 -8.24
C ARG A 305 -10.11 -35.76 -8.66
N LEU A 306 -9.72 -34.52 -8.95
CA LEU A 306 -8.36 -34.05 -9.26
C LEU A 306 -7.68 -33.53 -7.99
#